data_AF-A0A1W1VDN1-F1
#
_entry.id   AF-A0A1W1VDN1-F1
#
_cell.length_a   1.000
_cell.length_b   1.000
_cell.length_c   1.000
_cell.angle_alpha   90.00
_cell.angle_beta   90.00
_cell.angle_gamma   90.00
#
_symmetry.space_group_name_H-M   'P 1'
#
loop_
_entity.id
_entity.type
_entity.pdbx_description
1 polymer ?
#
loop_
_entity_poly.entity_id
_entity_poly.type
_entity_poly.pdbx_seq_one_letter_code
_entity_poly.pdbx_strand_id
1 'polypeptide(L)' 'MLYTHEILQLMRGLERDHPQRTVRARDIVKEMQIRHPSGTNSRFSYAIGDMVIRKLIERVGQGLYRIRK' A
#
# COMPACT_ATOMS: atom_id res chain seq x y z
N MET A 1 2.51 -12.54 -6.77
CA MET A 1 1.97 -11.24 -7.22
C MET A 1 3.08 -10.21 -7.05
N LEU A 2 3.39 -9.44 -8.09
CA LEU A 2 4.48 -8.46 -8.02
C LEU A 2 4.16 -7.41 -6.93
N TYR A 3 5.18 -7.06 -6.13
CA TYR A 3 5.16 -6.01 -5.10
C TYR A 3 4.33 -6.25 -3.82
N THR A 4 3.55 -7.33 -3.68
CA THR A 4 2.72 -7.56 -2.48
C THR A 4 3.52 -7.53 -1.18
N HIS A 5 4.67 -8.23 -1.16
CA HIS A 5 5.51 -8.32 0.03
C HIS A 5 6.11 -6.95 0.40
N GLU A 6 6.64 -6.23 -0.60
CA GLU A 6 7.23 -4.91 -0.42
C GLU A 6 6.20 -3.88 0.03
N ILE A 7 5.01 -3.88 -0.57
CA ILE A 7 3.91 -2.98 -0.18
C ILE A 7 3.47 -3.27 1.26
N LEU A 8 3.38 -4.54 1.68
CA LEU A 8 3.06 -4.87 3.08
C LEU A 8 4.15 -4.40 4.04
N GLN A 9 5.43 -4.60 3.72
CA GLN A 9 6.52 -4.11 4.55
C GLN A 9 6.50 -2.58 4.66
N LEU A 10 6.27 -1.89 3.55
CA LEU A 10 6.17 -0.44 3.50
C LEU A 10 4.98 0.06 4.34
N MET A 11 3.81 -0.55 4.20
CA MET A 11 2.64 -0.22 5.02
C MET A 11 2.91 -0.44 6.50
N ARG A 12 3.59 -1.53 6.90
CA ARG A 12 3.97 -1.75 8.32
C ARG A 12 4.91 -0.66 8.85
N GLY A 13 5.78 -0.11 8.01
CA GLY A 13 6.60 1.04 8.35
C GLY A 13 5.74 2.28 8.58
N LEU A 14 4.91 2.63 7.60
CA LEU A 14 4.05 3.82 7.62
C LEU A 14 2.97 3.77 8.73
N GLU A 15 2.48 2.59 9.10
CA GLU A 15 1.52 2.42 10.20
C GLU A 15 2.11 2.77 11.57
N ARG A 16 3.43 2.68 11.77
CA ARG A 16 4.08 3.00 13.06
C ARG A 16 3.98 4.49 13.40
N ASP A 17 3.89 5.33 12.39
CA ASP A 17 3.84 6.79 12.53
C ASP A 17 2.41 7.33 12.70
N HIS A 18 1.38 6.46 12.64
CA HIS A 18 -0.01 6.87 12.68
C HIS A 18 -0.82 6.17 13.80
N PRO A 19 -1.50 6.92 14.70
CA PRO A 19 -2.26 6.35 15.81
C PRO A 19 -3.42 5.44 15.36
N GLN A 20 -3.93 5.63 14.15
CA GLN A 20 -5.01 4.83 13.57
C GLN A 20 -4.53 3.62 12.75
N ARG A 21 -3.20 3.45 12.57
CA ARG A 21 -2.61 2.42 11.70
C ARG A 21 -3.21 2.42 10.30
N THR A 22 -3.35 3.60 9.71
CA THR A 22 -3.86 3.78 8.34
C THR A 22 -2.79 4.41 7.48
N VAL A 23 -2.77 4.03 6.21
CA VAL A 23 -1.77 4.47 5.23
C VAL A 23 -2.49 4.96 3.98
N ARG A 24 -2.04 6.09 3.41
CA ARG A 24 -2.62 6.60 2.16
C ARG A 24 -2.01 5.87 0.97
N ALA A 25 -2.84 5.43 0.01
CA ALA A 25 -2.33 4.80 -1.21
C ALA A 25 -1.33 5.67 -1.97
N ARG A 26 -1.52 7.00 -1.99
CA ARG A 26 -0.58 7.92 -2.65
C ARG A 26 0.82 7.85 -2.03
N ASP A 27 0.92 7.66 -0.72
CA ASP A 27 2.20 7.62 -0.01
C ASP A 27 2.88 6.27 -0.29
N ILE A 28 2.11 5.18 -0.31
CA ILE A 28 2.57 3.85 -0.77
C ILE A 28 3.12 3.93 -2.20
N VAL A 29 2.33 4.49 -3.13
CA VAL A 29 2.71 4.60 -4.55
C VAL A 29 3.96 5.46 -4.72
N LYS A 30 4.06 6.59 -4.01
CA LYS A 30 5.24 7.48 -4.06
C LYS A 30 6.51 6.75 -3.63
N GLU A 31 6.47 6.05 -2.50
CA GLU A 31 7.62 5.28 -2.00
C GLU A 31 7.98 4.11 -2.93
N MET A 32 6.98 3.44 -3.51
CA MET A 32 7.21 2.39 -4.51
C MET A 32 7.86 2.95 -5.78
N GLN A 33 7.47 4.14 -6.23
CA GLN A 33 8.08 4.80 -7.38
C GLN A 33 9.54 5.19 -7.13
N ILE A 34 9.88 5.60 -5.91
CA ILE A 34 11.26 5.90 -5.52
C ILE A 34 12.11 4.62 -5.55
N ARG A 35 11.59 3.50 -5.02
CA ARG A 35 12.30 2.21 -4.98
C ARG A 35 12.38 1.51 -6.33
N HIS A 36 11.37 1.72 -7.18
CA HIS A 36 11.28 1.11 -8.51
C HIS A 36 10.98 2.19 -9.55
N PRO A 37 12.00 2.95 -10.00
CA PRO A 37 11.83 4.04 -10.96
C PRO A 37 11.23 3.59 -12.30
N SER A 38 11.43 2.32 -12.68
CA SER A 38 10.86 1.69 -13.88
C SER A 38 9.42 1.24 -13.73
N GLY A 39 8.87 1.22 -12.51
CA GLY A 39 7.46 0.95 -12.26
C GLY A 39 6.59 2.17 -12.58
N THR A 40 5.30 1.94 -12.79
CA THR A 40 4.34 3.00 -13.05
C THR A 40 3.34 3.13 -11.90
N ASN A 41 2.87 4.34 -11.65
CA ASN A 41 1.83 4.63 -10.66
C ASN A 41 0.60 3.71 -10.80
N SER A 42 0.17 3.46 -12.05
CA SER A 42 -0.97 2.58 -12.34
C SER A 42 -0.71 1.14 -11.89
N ARG A 43 0.52 0.63 -12.07
CA ARG A 43 0.90 -0.73 -11.68
C ARG A 43 0.90 -0.90 -10.16
N PHE A 44 1.41 0.08 -9.42
CA PHE A 44 1.38 0.07 -7.96
C PHE A 44 -0.04 0.21 -7.42
N SER A 45 -0.85 1.10 -8.01
CA SER A 45 -2.25 1.28 -7.64
C SER A 45 -3.08 0.03 -7.89
N TYR A 46 -2.84 -0.66 -9.02
CA TYR A 46 -3.43 -1.95 -9.31
C TYR A 46 -3.03 -3.01 -8.27
N ALA A 47 -1.75 -3.07 -7.89
CA ALA A 47 -1.29 -4.00 -6.87
C ALA A 47 -1.97 -3.77 -5.51
N ILE A 48 -2.13 -2.51 -5.08
CA ILE A 48 -2.89 -2.16 -3.87
C ILE A 48 -4.36 -2.63 -3.99
N GLY A 49 -5.00 -2.38 -5.14
CA GLY A 49 -6.38 -2.80 -5.39
C GLY A 49 -6.57 -4.32 -5.31
N ASP A 50 -5.68 -5.09 -5.94
CA ASP A 50 -5.76 -6.55 -5.90
C ASP A 50 -5.43 -7.11 -4.51
N MET A 51 -4.57 -6.45 -3.72
CA MET A 51 -4.37 -6.78 -2.30
C MET A 51 -5.64 -6.59 -1.45
N VAL A 52 -6.48 -5.61 -1.77
CA VAL A 52 -7.80 -5.43 -1.13
C VAL A 52 -8.74 -6.58 -1.51
N ILE A 53 -8.81 -6.93 -2.79
CA ILE A 53 -9.65 -8.04 -3.29
C ILE A 53 -9.25 -9.36 -2.61
N ARG A 54 -7.94 -9.58 -2.44
CA ARG A 54 -7.37 -10.74 -1.73
C ARG A 54 -7.47 -10.66 -0.20
N LYS A 55 -8.08 -9.62 0.35
CA LYS A 55 -8.29 -9.43 1.79
C LYS A 55 -7.00 -9.31 2.62
N LEU A 56 -5.87 -8.97 2.00
CA LEU A 56 -4.60 -8.74 2.70
C LEU A 56 -4.57 -7.38 3.43
N ILE A 57 -5.22 -6.41 2.81
CA ILE A 57 -5.42 -5.06 3.35
C ILE A 57 -6.89 -4.70 3.18
N GLU A 58 -7.36 -3.74 3.96
CA GLU A 58 -8.73 -3.24 3.89
C GLU A 58 -8.72 -1.73 3.60
N ARG A 59 -9.73 -1.27 2.87
CA ARG A 59 -9.95 0.14 2.61
C ARG A 59 -10.84 0.70 3.73
N VAL A 60 -10.28 1.62 4.52
CA VAL A 60 -10.95 2.22 5.69
C VAL A 60 -11.50 3.62 5.40
N GLY A 61 -11.21 4.18 4.22
CA GLY A 61 -11.70 5.49 3.80
C GLY A 61 -11.31 5.84 2.37
N GLN A 62 -11.48 7.10 1.99
CA GLN A 62 -11.07 7.57 0.67
C GLN A 62 -9.54 7.60 0.56
N GLY A 63 -8.99 6.62 -0.17
CA GLY A 63 -7.54 6.49 -0.36
C GLY A 63 -6.77 6.03 0.88
N LEU A 64 -7.45 5.60 1.95
CA LEU A 64 -6.86 5.10 3.20
C LEU A 64 -7.00 3.59 3.30
N TYR A 65 -5.91 2.93 3.67
CA TYR A 65 -5.79 1.48 3.75
C TYR A 65 -5.15 1.06 5.07
N ARG A 66 -5.49 -0.13 5.54
CA ARG A 66 -4.93 -0.75 6.75
C ARG A 66 -4.58 -2.20 6.48
N ILE A 67 -3.52 -2.71 7.11
CA ILE A 67 -3.19 -4.13 7.04
C ILE A 67 -4.20 -4.94 7.86
N ARG A 68 -4.76 -5.99 7.26
CA ARG A 68 -5.66 -6.91 7.96
C ARG A 68 -4.83 -7.80 8.90
N LYS A 69 -5.21 -7.88 10.17
CA LYS A 69 -4.61 -8.81 11.15
C LYS A 69 -5.07 -10.25 10.91
#